data_AF-A0A8T6SQY2-F1
#
_entry.id   AF-A0A8T6SQY2-F1
#
_cell.length_a   1.000
_cell.length_b   1.000
_cell.length_c   1.000
_cell.angle_alpha   90.00
_cell.angle_beta   90.00
_cell.angle_gamma   90.00
#
_symmetry.space_group_name_H-M   'P 1'
#
loop_
_entity.id
_entity.type
_entity.pdbx_description
1 polymer ?
#
loop_
_entity_poly.entity_id
_entity_poly.type
_entity_poly.pdbx_seq_one_letter_code
_entity_poly.pdbx_strand_id
1 'polypeptide(L)' 'SKNVIRKMFDAINKQNLAILDELMANDFILHMHSQQAEGWEVNRKVIEDEIKAFPDLHVTIEDIIA' A
#
# COMPACT_ATOMS: atom_id res chain seq x y z
N SER A 1 -0.47 10.00 -9.46
CA SER A 1 0.38 9.78 -10.65
C SER A 1 0.81 8.33 -10.77
N LYS A 2 0.85 7.75 -11.98
CA LYS A 2 1.20 6.32 -12.20
C LYS A 2 2.53 5.89 -11.52
N ASN A 3 3.51 6.79 -11.49
CA ASN A 3 4.82 6.52 -10.84
C ASN A 3 4.70 6.29 -9.31
N VAL A 4 3.83 7.04 -8.62
CA VAL A 4 3.63 6.89 -7.16
C VAL A 4 3.07 5.51 -6.85
N ILE A 5 2.09 5.06 -7.64
CA ILE A 5 1.49 3.72 -7.49
C ILE A 5 2.54 2.63 -7.70
N ARG A 6 3.39 2.73 -8.73
CA ARG A 6 4.48 1.76 -8.94
C ARG A 6 5.44 1.70 -7.77
N LYS A 7 5.90 2.86 -7.26
CA LYS A 7 6.79 2.91 -6.09
C LYS A 7 6.16 2.32 -4.82
N MET A 8 4.86 2.54 -4.62
CA MET A 8 4.12 1.97 -3.50
C MET A 8 4.14 0.43 -3.54
N PHE A 9 3.78 -0.17 -4.68
CA PHE A 9 3.77 -1.62 -4.81
C PHE A 9 5.18 -2.23 -4.83
N ASP A 10 6.18 -1.54 -5.37
CA ASP A 10 7.58 -1.96 -5.25
C ASP A 10 8.05 -2.03 -3.79
N ALA A 11 7.63 -1.08 -2.96
CA ALA A 11 7.93 -1.06 -1.53
C ALA A 11 7.25 -2.24 -0.79
N ILE A 12 5.98 -2.51 -1.12
CA ILE A 12 5.21 -3.64 -0.56
C ILE A 12 5.87 -4.97 -0.95
N ASN A 13 6.18 -5.18 -2.24
CA ASN A 13 6.79 -6.40 -2.74
C ASN A 13 8.18 -6.67 -2.14
N LYS A 14 8.93 -5.62 -1.80
CA LYS A 14 10.23 -5.73 -1.12
C LYS A 14 10.13 -5.78 0.40
N GLN A 15 8.92 -5.66 0.95
CA GLN A 15 8.65 -5.54 2.39
C GLN A 15 9.49 -4.43 3.05
N ASN A 16 9.79 -3.36 2.30
CA ASN A 16 10.53 -2.20 2.77
C ASN A 16 9.64 -0.96 2.68
N LEU A 17 8.88 -0.73 3.75
CA LEU A 17 7.82 0.27 3.81
C LEU A 17 8.31 1.69 4.17
N ALA A 18 9.62 1.91 4.31
CA ALA A 18 10.18 3.19 4.76
C ALA A 18 9.80 4.36 3.83
N ILE A 19 9.75 4.10 2.52
CA ILE A 19 9.41 5.12 1.52
C ILE A 19 7.93 5.54 1.57
N LEU A 20 7.06 4.78 2.22
CA LEU A 20 5.61 5.04 2.18
C LEU A 20 5.23 6.30 2.97
N ASP A 21 5.98 6.71 3.99
CA ASP A 21 5.73 7.97 4.71
C ASP A 21 5.85 9.20 3.81
N GLU A 22 6.65 9.13 2.75
CA GLU A 22 6.82 10.22 1.79
C GLU A 22 5.80 10.17 0.64
N LEU A 23 5.24 8.99 0.37
CA LEU A 23 4.32 8.75 -0.75
C LEU A 23 2.85 8.91 -0.37
N MET A 24 2.51 8.64 0.89
CA MET A 24 1.14 8.56 1.36
C MET A 24 0.72 9.87 2.04
N ALA A 25 -0.48 10.36 1.71
CA ALA A 25 -1.07 11.50 2.39
C ALA A 25 -1.54 11.09 3.79
N ASN A 26 -1.37 11.96 4.78
CA ASN A 26 -1.79 11.67 6.17
C ASN A 26 -3.27 11.32 6.29
N ASP A 27 -4.11 11.90 5.44
CA ASP A 27 -5.56 11.70 5.35
C ASP A 27 -5.96 10.66 4.28
N PHE A 28 -5.02 9.83 3.82
CA PHE A 28 -5.29 8.77 2.86
C PHE A 28 -6.41 7.82 3.34
N ILE A 29 -7.35 7.52 2.45
CA ILE A 29 -8.45 6.58 2.71
C ILE A 29 -8.29 5.37 1.80
N LEU A 30 -8.18 4.18 2.40
CA LEU A 30 -8.23 2.92 1.68
C LEU A 30 -9.65 2.38 1.70
N HIS A 31 -10.22 2.17 0.52
CA HIS A 31 -11.48 1.48 0.36
C HIS A 31 -11.23 0.01 0.02
N MET A 32 -11.67 -0.87 0.92
CA MET A 32 -11.68 -2.32 0.74
C MET A 32 -13.11 -2.79 0.46
N HIS A 33 -13.27 -4.05 0.05
CA HIS A 33 -14.57 -4.57 -0.42
C HIS A 33 -15.74 -4.35 0.56
N SER A 34 -15.50 -4.49 1.87
CA SER A 34 -16.52 -4.36 2.91
C SER A 34 -16.20 -3.31 3.99
N GLN A 35 -15.05 -2.64 3.87
CA GLN A 35 -14.48 -1.82 4.94
C GLN A 35 -13.71 -0.63 4.36
N GLN A 36 -13.51 0.40 5.18
CA GLN A 36 -12.58 1.48 4.86
C GLN A 36 -11.62 1.70 6.03
N ALA A 37 -10.41 2.12 5.71
CA ALA A 37 -9.41 2.54 6.68
C ALA A 37 -9.03 4.00 6.41
N GLU A 38 -9.24 4.85 7.41
CA GLU A 38 -9.02 6.29 7.33
C GLU A 38 -7.69 6.68 7.99
N GLY A 39 -6.88 7.42 7.24
CA GLY A 39 -5.60 7.94 7.70
C GLY A 39 -4.42 6.99 7.43
N TRP A 40 -3.26 7.56 7.12
CA TRP A 40 -2.07 6.78 6.76
C TRP A 40 -1.61 5.82 7.87
N GLU A 41 -1.66 6.26 9.13
CA GLU A 41 -1.24 5.43 10.27
C GLU A 41 -2.03 4.11 10.36
N VAL A 42 -3.35 4.17 10.19
CA VAL A 42 -4.22 2.99 10.20
C VAL A 42 -3.92 2.10 8.98
N ASN A 43 -3.76 2.72 7.82
CA ASN A 43 -3.48 2.02 6.57
C ASN A 43 -2.13 1.30 6.56
N ARG A 44 -1.10 1.91 7.15
CA ARG A 44 0.20 1.28 7.36
C ARG A 44 0.05 -0.04 8.11
N LYS A 45 -0.75 -0.04 9.19
CA LYS A 45 -0.97 -1.24 9.99
C LYS A 45 -1.68 -2.34 9.20
N VAL A 46 -2.64 -1.98 8.34
CA VAL A 46 -3.29 -2.95 7.42
C VAL A 46 -2.25 -3.59 6.50
N ILE A 47 -1.34 -2.81 5.90
CA ILE A 47 -0.28 -3.34 5.02
C ILE A 47 0.67 -4.26 5.79
N GLU A 48 1.08 -3.88 6.99
CA GLU A 48 1.97 -4.67 7.84
C GLU A 48 1.33 -5.99 8.27
N ASP A 49 0.06 -5.96 8.66
CA ASP A 49 -0.69 -7.15 9.06
C ASP A 49 -0.88 -8.11 7.86
N GLU A 50 -1.09 -7.58 6.64
CA GLU A 50 -1.17 -8.36 5.41
C GLU A 50 0.16 -9.03 5.04
N ILE A 51 1.28 -8.30 5.08
CA ILE A 51 2.62 -8.85 4.84
C ILE A 51 2.96 -9.93 5.87
N LYS A 52 2.55 -9.74 7.13
CA LYS A 52 2.75 -10.72 8.19
C LYS A 52 1.92 -11.99 7.96
N ALA A 53 0.70 -11.87 7.45
CA ALA A 53 -0.16 -13.00 7.13
C ALA A 53 0.31 -13.76 5.89
N PHE A 54 0.92 -13.05 4.92
CA PHE A 54 1.41 -13.59 3.66
C PHE A 54 2.89 -13.20 3.44
N PRO A 55 3.85 -13.89 4.06
CA PRO A 55 5.26 -13.53 3.99
C PRO A 55 5.87 -13.61 2.58
N ASP A 56 5.21 -14.28 1.64
CA ASP A 56 5.57 -14.39 0.22
C ASP A 56 4.69 -13.52 -0.70
N LEU A 57 3.92 -12.58 -0.13
CA LEU A 57 3.08 -11.66 -0.87
C LEU A 57 3.88 -10.96 -1.98
N HIS A 58 3.37 -11.09 -3.21
CA HIS A 58 3.90 -10.40 -4.37
C HIS A 58 2.75 -9.91 -5.24
N VAL A 59 2.66 -8.60 -5.42
CA VAL A 59 1.65 -7.94 -6.24
C VAL A 59 2.24 -7.59 -7.59
N THR A 60 1.57 -8.02 -8.66
CA THR A 60 1.86 -7.60 -10.04
C THR A 60 0.78 -6.64 -10.51
N ILE A 61 1.17 -5.49 -11.05
CA ILE A 61 0.25 -4.53 -11.68
C ILE A 61 0.29 -4.76 -13.19
N GLU A 62 -0.80 -5.29 -13.74
CA GLU A 62 -0.91 -5.54 -15.19
C GLU A 62 -1.06 -4.24 -15.99
N ASP A 63 -1.90 -3.31 -15.51
CA ASP A 63 -2.08 -2.00 -16.14
C ASP A 63 -2.39 -0.89 -15.11
N ILE A 64 -2.02 0.33 -15.45
CA ILE A 64 -2.42 1.55 -14.74
C ILE A 64 -3.08 2.49 -15.76
N ILE A 65 -4.40 2.55 -15.72
CA ILE A 65 -5.20 3.46 -16.52
C ILE A 65 -5.25 4.83 -15.81
N ALA A 66 -5.08 5.92 -16.55
CA ALA A 66 -5.19 7.29 -16.05
C ALA A 66 -5.90 8.16 -17.08
#